data_AF-A0AAJ1R830-F1
#
_entry.id   AF-A0AAJ1R830-F1
#
_cell.length_a   1.000
_cell.length_b   1.000
_cell.length_c   1.000
_cell.angle_alpha   90.00
_cell.angle_beta   90.00
_cell.angle_gamma   90.00
#
_symmetry.space_group_name_H-M   'P 1'
#
loop_
_entity.id
_entity.type
_entity.pdbx_description
1 polymer ?
#
loop_
_entity_poly.entity_id
_entity_poly.type
_entity_poly.pdbx_seq_one_letter_code
_entity_poly.pdbx_strand_id
1 'polypeptide(L)'
;MITLNFDWNNKEELKENLLKWAYDESLILLEDDEDVLFFDNEWMGIIFPFIFDEKCAKRGFIILILKNYIRDCFLRRRSLSELETIQKLFVSEMQTYCSVKKDFLIQDCVEYFMVCKSKLEKGHQHTK
;
A
#
# COMPACT_ATOMS: atom_id res chain seq x y z
N MET A 1 -23.10 8.97 -6.46
CA MET A 1 -21.96 8.90 -5.53
C MET A 1 -22.52 8.40 -4.22
N ILE A 2 -22.13 7.21 -3.81
CA ILE A 2 -22.54 6.62 -2.53
C ILE A 2 -21.32 6.66 -1.63
N THR A 3 -21.49 7.23 -0.44
CA THR A 3 -20.46 7.29 0.59
C THR A 3 -20.74 6.18 1.60
N LEU A 4 -19.75 5.33 1.85
CA LEU A 4 -19.79 4.41 2.99
C LEU A 4 -19.28 5.16 4.22
N ASN A 5 -20.00 5.02 5.34
CA ASN A 5 -19.49 5.49 6.62
C ASN A 5 -18.55 4.39 7.17
N PHE A 6 -17.27 4.70 7.31
CA PHE A 6 -16.29 3.75 7.83
C PHE A 6 -16.19 3.88 9.35
N ASP A 7 -16.76 2.92 10.09
CA ASP A 7 -16.50 2.81 11.51
C ASP A 7 -15.16 2.09 11.75
N TRP A 8 -14.11 2.87 11.92
CA TRP A 8 -12.75 2.42 12.20
C TRP A 8 -12.61 1.66 13.53
N ASN A 9 -13.60 1.72 14.42
CA ASN A 9 -13.62 0.94 15.66
C ASN A 9 -14.19 -0.46 15.47
N ASN A 10 -14.95 -0.69 14.39
CA ASN A 10 -15.54 -1.98 14.08
C ASN A 10 -14.79 -2.69 12.93
N LYS A 11 -13.73 -3.43 13.29
CA LYS A 11 -12.83 -4.08 12.30
C LYS A 11 -13.54 -5.06 11.36
N GLU A 12 -14.61 -5.73 11.80
CA GLU A 12 -15.34 -6.68 10.96
C GLU A 12 -16.15 -5.97 9.89
N GLU A 13 -16.96 -4.98 10.30
CA GLU A 13 -17.73 -4.15 9.39
C GLU A 13 -16.83 -3.36 8.42
N LEU A 14 -15.69 -2.88 8.92
CA LEU A 14 -14.70 -2.19 8.08
C LEU A 14 -14.16 -3.09 6.97
N LYS A 15 -13.82 -4.35 7.26
CA LYS A 15 -13.37 -5.31 6.24
C LYS A 15 -14.43 -5.53 5.16
N GLU A 16 -15.69 -5.68 5.56
CA GLU A 16 -16.80 -5.84 4.62
C GLU A 16 -17.00 -4.58 3.76
N ASN A 17 -16.91 -3.39 4.35
CA ASN A 17 -17.07 -2.13 3.66
C ASN A 17 -15.90 -1.84 2.71
N LEU A 18 -14.65 -2.14 3.11
CA LEU A 18 -13.48 -2.05 2.24
C LEU A 18 -13.56 -3.06 1.09
N LEU A 19 -14.09 -4.26 1.34
CA LEU A 19 -14.34 -5.23 0.28
C LEU A 19 -15.36 -4.68 -0.74
N LYS A 20 -16.48 -4.12 -0.29
CA LYS A 20 -17.47 -3.48 -1.18
C LYS A 20 -16.83 -2.35 -1.99
N TRP A 21 -16.10 -1.47 -1.31
CA TRP A 21 -15.40 -0.34 -1.93
C TRP A 21 -14.37 -0.78 -2.98
N ALA A 22 -13.65 -1.87 -2.75
CA ALA A 22 -12.62 -2.36 -3.66
C ALA A 22 -13.17 -2.79 -5.03
N TYR A 23 -14.42 -3.26 -5.08
CA TYR A 23 -15.08 -3.76 -6.30
C TYR A 23 -16.18 -2.84 -6.86
N ASP A 24 -16.60 -1.82 -6.12
CA ASP A 24 -17.58 -0.83 -6.59
C ASP A 24 -16.90 0.48 -7.01
N GLU A 25 -16.93 0.78 -8.30
CA GLU A 25 -16.38 2.02 -8.87
C GLU A 25 -17.11 3.28 -8.39
N SER A 26 -18.37 3.16 -7.97
CA SER A 26 -19.21 4.28 -7.55
C SER A 26 -19.03 4.67 -6.08
N LEU A 27 -18.36 3.81 -5.31
CA LEU A 27 -17.99 4.06 -3.91
C LEU A 27 -16.66 4.79 -3.84
N ILE A 28 -16.65 5.92 -3.14
CA ILE A 28 -15.45 6.69 -2.85
C ILE A 28 -15.21 6.73 -1.34
N LEU A 29 -13.95 6.84 -0.95
CA LEU A 29 -13.56 7.17 0.42
C LEU A 29 -13.72 8.68 0.61
N LEU A 30 -14.00 9.10 1.84
CA LEU A 30 -13.86 10.51 2.22
C LEU A 30 -12.38 10.82 2.46
N GLU A 31 -11.99 12.10 2.40
CA GLU A 31 -10.60 12.52 2.63
C GLU A 31 -10.06 12.04 3.99
N ASP A 32 -10.87 12.10 5.05
CA ASP A 32 -10.49 11.63 6.39
C ASP A 32 -10.25 10.12 6.43
N ASP A 33 -11.06 9.34 5.69
CA ASP A 33 -10.92 7.88 5.61
C ASP A 33 -9.69 7.47 4.80
N GLU A 34 -9.40 8.25 3.78
CA GLU A 34 -8.20 8.16 2.97
C GLU A 34 -6.95 8.32 3.85
N ASP A 35 -6.86 9.38 4.66
CA ASP A 35 -5.71 9.60 5.55
C ASP A 35 -5.47 8.45 6.52
N VAL A 36 -6.52 7.88 7.12
CA VAL A 36 -6.37 6.73 8.02
C VAL A 36 -5.85 5.49 7.28
N LEU A 37 -6.33 5.25 6.06
CA LEU A 37 -5.84 4.18 5.19
C LEU A 37 -4.37 4.40 4.76
N PHE A 38 -3.94 5.64 4.57
CA PHE A 38 -2.63 5.99 4.02
C PHE A 38 -1.46 5.84 5.00
N PHE A 39 -1.71 5.78 6.32
CA PHE A 39 -0.64 5.86 7.33
C PHE A 39 -0.55 4.69 8.32
N ASP A 40 -1.43 3.68 8.22
CA ASP A 40 -1.40 2.51 9.10
C ASP A 40 -1.15 1.20 8.34
N ASN A 41 -0.15 0.44 8.80
CA ASN A 41 0.16 -0.90 8.29
C ASN A 41 -0.97 -1.90 8.55
N GLU A 42 -1.74 -1.73 9.63
CA GLU A 42 -2.86 -2.60 9.93
C GLU A 42 -3.93 -2.50 8.83
N TRP A 43 -4.32 -1.28 8.47
CA TRP A 43 -5.35 -1.05 7.45
C TRP A 43 -4.87 -1.37 6.04
N MET A 44 -3.62 -0.99 5.72
CA MET A 44 -3.00 -1.40 4.46
C MET A 44 -3.00 -2.93 4.32
N GLY A 45 -2.76 -3.67 5.41
CA GLY A 45 -2.84 -5.13 5.43
C GLY A 45 -4.21 -5.72 5.07
N ILE A 46 -5.30 -4.99 5.30
CA ILE A 46 -6.65 -5.42 4.93
C ILE A 46 -6.87 -5.31 3.42
N ILE A 47 -6.45 -4.21 2.81
CA ILE A 47 -6.68 -3.95 1.38
C ILE A 47 -5.58 -4.51 0.47
N PHE A 48 -4.40 -4.78 1.02
CA PHE A 48 -3.25 -5.30 0.28
C PHE A 48 -3.56 -6.54 -0.56
N PRO A 49 -4.29 -7.57 -0.05
CA PRO A 49 -4.60 -8.74 -0.86
C PRO A 49 -5.35 -8.43 -2.17
N PHE A 50 -6.11 -7.32 -2.22
CA PHE A 50 -6.87 -6.94 -3.41
C PHE A 50 -6.00 -6.48 -4.57
N ILE A 51 -4.70 -6.18 -4.36
CA ILE A 51 -3.80 -5.84 -5.47
C ILE A 51 -3.51 -7.03 -6.39
N PHE A 52 -3.71 -8.24 -5.90
CA PHE A 52 -3.45 -9.47 -6.64
C PHE A 52 -4.67 -9.97 -7.42
N ASP A 53 -5.85 -9.40 -7.18
CA ASP A 53 -7.06 -9.68 -7.96
C ASP A 53 -7.16 -8.69 -9.13
N GLU A 54 -6.96 -9.19 -10.35
CA GLU A 54 -7.11 -8.39 -11.59
C GLU A 54 -8.53 -7.87 -11.81
N LYS A 55 -9.55 -8.41 -11.12
CA LYS A 55 -10.94 -7.95 -11.16
C LYS A 55 -11.23 -6.84 -10.15
N CYS A 56 -10.31 -6.55 -9.24
CA CYS A 56 -10.48 -5.46 -8.28
C CYS A 56 -10.48 -4.12 -9.02
N ALA A 57 -11.62 -3.43 -9.00
CA ALA A 57 -11.79 -2.14 -9.69
C ALA A 57 -10.84 -1.07 -9.11
N LYS A 58 -10.54 -1.14 -7.82
CA LYS A 58 -9.63 -0.21 -7.12
C LYS A 58 -8.19 -0.69 -7.05
N ARG A 59 -7.83 -1.76 -7.77
CA ARG A 59 -6.47 -2.33 -7.77
C ARG A 59 -5.37 -1.28 -7.97
N GLY A 60 -5.49 -0.47 -9.02
CA GLY A 60 -4.50 0.58 -9.32
C GLY A 60 -4.42 1.64 -8.23
N PHE A 61 -5.57 1.98 -7.62
CA PHE A 61 -5.62 2.92 -6.51
C PHE A 61 -4.87 2.37 -5.29
N ILE A 62 -5.13 1.12 -4.89
CA ILE A 62 -4.46 0.47 -3.75
C ILE A 62 -2.93 0.40 -3.96
N ILE A 63 -2.47 0.10 -5.18
CA ILE A 63 -1.04 0.11 -5.51
C ILE A 63 -0.46 1.53 -5.37
N LEU A 64 -1.21 2.56 -5.79
CA LEU A 64 -0.81 3.95 -5.62
C LEU A 64 -0.71 4.35 -4.14
N ILE A 65 -1.65 3.90 -3.28
CA ILE A 65 -1.58 4.08 -1.81
C ILE A 65 -0.24 3.56 -1.30
N LEU A 66 0.09 2.31 -1.62
CA LEU A 66 1.34 1.68 -1.15
C LEU A 66 2.58 2.44 -1.63
N LYS A 67 2.59 2.84 -2.91
CA LYS A 67 3.71 3.61 -3.50
C LYS A 67 3.88 4.96 -2.82
N ASN A 68 2.78 5.63 -2.48
CA ASN A 68 2.79 6.88 -1.73
C ASN A 68 3.29 6.68 -0.28
N TYR A 69 2.90 5.58 0.37
CA TYR A 69 3.40 5.24 1.70
C TYR A 69 4.92 5.01 1.70
N ILE A 70 5.44 4.25 0.73
CA ILE A 70 6.89 4.08 0.50
C ILE A 70 7.57 5.43 0.29
N ARG A 71 6.96 6.32 -0.50
CA ARG A 71 7.49 7.67 -0.76
C ARG A 71 7.54 8.52 0.49
N ASP A 72 6.53 8.48 1.36
CA ASP A 72 6.52 9.23 2.63
C ASP A 72 7.64 8.76 3.56
N CYS A 73 7.75 7.44 3.75
CA CYS A 73 8.83 6.81 4.52
C CYS A 73 10.21 7.20 3.99
N PHE A 74 10.38 7.25 2.66
CA PHE A 74 11.64 7.64 2.04
C PHE A 74 11.94 9.14 2.14
N LEU A 75 11.03 10.02 1.70
CA LEU A 75 11.30 11.45 1.56
C LEU A 75 11.21 12.21 2.88
N ARG A 76 10.18 11.93 3.69
CA ARG A 76 9.90 12.68 4.91
C ARG A 76 10.60 12.07 6.11
N ARG A 77 10.40 10.77 6.33
CA ARG A 77 10.88 10.08 7.52
C ARG A 77 12.33 9.62 7.40
N ARG A 78 12.79 9.34 6.18
CA ARG A 78 14.12 8.79 5.85
C ARG A 78 14.46 7.55 6.68
N SER A 79 13.44 6.74 6.99
CA SER A 79 13.55 5.63 7.93
C SER A 79 13.82 4.31 7.20
N LEU A 80 15.02 3.76 7.40
CA LEU A 80 15.34 2.44 6.85
C LEU A 80 14.52 1.33 7.52
N SER A 81 14.26 1.43 8.83
CA SER A 81 13.49 0.44 9.58
C SER A 81 12.03 0.36 9.12
N GLU A 82 11.42 1.50 8.77
CA GLU A 82 10.08 1.50 8.18
C GLU A 82 10.08 0.86 6.79
N LEU A 83 11.06 1.15 5.94
CA LEU A 83 11.18 0.49 4.64
C LEU A 83 11.40 -1.03 4.81
N GLU A 84 12.18 -1.48 5.78
CA GLU A 84 12.33 -2.90 6.09
C GLU A 84 11.01 -3.54 6.57
N THR A 85 10.18 -2.77 7.28
CA THR A 85 8.86 -3.23 7.73
C THR A 85 7.91 -3.37 6.54
N ILE A 86 7.82 -2.35 5.69
CA ILE A 86 7.08 -2.38 4.42
C ILE A 86 7.56 -3.55 3.53
N GLN A 87 8.86 -3.82 3.52
CA GLN A 87 9.40 -4.94 2.75
C GLN A 87 8.83 -6.28 3.20
N LYS A 88 8.82 -6.50 4.52
CA LYS A 88 8.36 -7.75 5.12
C LYS A 88 6.85 -7.93 4.97
N LEU A 89 6.09 -6.85 5.15
CA LEU A 89 4.63 -6.90 5.12
C LEU A 89 4.06 -6.97 3.71
N PHE A 90 4.68 -6.30 2.73
CA PHE A 90 4.05 -6.08 1.43
C PHE A 90 4.97 -6.43 0.25
N VAL A 91 6.16 -5.83 0.19
CA VAL A 91 6.99 -5.87 -1.04
C VAL A 91 7.53 -7.28 -1.34
N SER A 92 7.83 -8.08 -0.33
CA SER A 92 8.35 -9.44 -0.54
C SER A 92 7.33 -10.35 -1.24
N GLU A 93 6.05 -10.21 -0.90
CA GLU A 93 4.97 -10.95 -1.56
C GLU A 93 4.75 -10.44 -2.99
N MET A 94 4.77 -9.12 -3.19
CA MET A 94 4.71 -8.49 -4.52
C MET A 94 5.85 -8.96 -5.44
N GLN A 95 7.07 -9.06 -4.92
CA GLN A 95 8.23 -9.61 -5.65
C GLN A 95 8.01 -11.05 -6.06
N THR A 96 7.51 -11.88 -5.13
CA THR A 96 7.21 -13.28 -5.40
C THR A 96 6.14 -13.41 -6.49
N TYR A 97 5.08 -12.61 -6.40
CA TYR A 97 4.03 -12.56 -7.40
C TYR A 97 4.57 -12.17 -8.79
N CYS A 98 5.36 -11.09 -8.88
CA CYS A 98 5.96 -10.63 -10.14
C CYS A 98 6.96 -11.62 -10.75
N SER A 99 7.56 -12.51 -9.95
CA SER A 99 8.45 -13.55 -10.48
C SER A 99 7.72 -14.60 -11.33
N VAL A 100 6.41 -14.76 -11.12
CA VAL A 100 5.55 -15.71 -11.83
C VAL A 100 4.62 -15.01 -12.81
N LYS A 101 4.11 -13.83 -12.42
CA LYS A 101 3.13 -13.04 -13.18
C LYS A 101 3.78 -11.78 -13.72
N LYS A 102 3.57 -11.49 -15.00
CA LYS A 102 4.03 -10.23 -15.63
C LYS A 102 3.07 -9.09 -15.31
N ASP A 103 3.12 -8.60 -14.08
CA ASP A 103 2.30 -7.49 -13.62
C ASP A 103 3.11 -6.20 -13.50
N PHE A 104 2.96 -5.33 -14.48
CA PHE A 104 3.74 -4.10 -14.57
C PHE A 104 3.42 -3.09 -13.48
N LEU A 105 2.19 -3.08 -12.94
CA LEU A 105 1.81 -2.12 -11.89
C LEU A 105 2.45 -2.49 -10.55
N ILE A 106 2.41 -3.77 -10.18
CA ILE A 106 3.08 -4.26 -8.98
C ILE A 106 4.60 -4.13 -9.16
N GLN A 107 5.13 -4.47 -10.34
CA GLN A 107 6.55 -4.40 -10.61
C GLN A 107 7.11 -2.97 -10.51
N ASP A 108 6.44 -1.96 -11.05
CA ASP A 108 6.84 -0.56 -10.90
C ASP A 108 6.89 -0.11 -9.43
N CYS A 109 5.93 -0.56 -8.61
CA CYS A 109 5.92 -0.25 -7.17
C CYS A 109 7.10 -0.93 -6.45
N VAL A 110 7.40 -2.20 -6.77
CA VAL A 110 8.55 -2.94 -6.24
C VAL A 110 9.87 -2.26 -6.63
N GLU A 111 10.04 -1.89 -7.90
CA GLU A 111 11.25 -1.22 -8.39
C GLU A 111 11.47 0.12 -7.68
N TYR A 112 10.40 0.90 -7.51
CA TYR A 112 10.43 2.14 -6.75
C TYR A 112 10.90 1.91 -5.30
N PHE A 113 10.38 0.89 -4.61
CA PHE A 113 10.83 0.51 -3.27
C PHE A 113 12.33 0.22 -3.24
N MET A 114 12.84 -0.58 -4.19
CA MET A 114 14.25 -0.96 -4.24
C MET A 114 15.16 0.26 -4.42
N VAL A 115 14.75 1.24 -5.25
CA VAL A 115 15.47 2.51 -5.41
C VAL A 115 15.50 3.29 -4.10
N CYS A 116 14.38 3.42 -3.41
CA CYS A 116 14.29 4.12 -2.11
C CYS A 116 15.19 3.47 -1.06
N LYS A 117 15.12 2.15 -0.92
CA LYS A 117 15.92 1.39 0.05
C LYS A 117 17.42 1.55 -0.21
N SER A 118 17.86 1.34 -1.45
CA SER A 118 19.28 1.46 -1.83
C SER A 118 19.84 2.86 -1.55
N LYS A 119 19.05 3.92 -1.80
CA LYS A 119 19.47 5.30 -1.51
C LYS A 119 19.66 5.53 0.00
N LEU A 120 18.77 5.02 0.85
CA LEU A 120 18.91 5.17 2.30
C LEU A 120 20.06 4.34 2.86
N GLU A 121 20.27 3.12 2.37
CA GLU A 121 21.39 2.26 2.78
C GLU A 121 22.75 2.93 2.48
N LYS A 122 22.92 3.48 1.27
CA LYS A 122 24.13 4.24 0.90
C LYS A 122 24.31 5.50 1.75
N GLY A 123 23.23 6.22 2.04
CA GLY A 123 23.26 7.39 2.92
C GLY A 123 23.72 7.06 4.34
N HIS A 124 23.29 5.92 4.89
CA HIS A 124 23.70 5.45 6.23
C HIS A 124 25.15 4.96 6.29
N GLN A 125 25.72 4.49 5.18
CA GLN A 125 27.13 4.06 5.12
C GLN A 125 28.11 5.22 5.10
N HIS A 126 27.68 6.44 4.77
CA HIS A 126 28.54 7.63 4.76
C HIS A 126 28.51 8.45 6.06
N THR A 127 27.61 8.10 6.99
CA THR A 127 27.48 8.75 8.31
C THR A 127 28.02 7.90 9.47
N LYS A 128 28.62 6.75 9.18
CA LYS A 128 29.41 5.94 10.14
C LYS A 128 30.89 6.11 9.85
#